data_AF-A0A7W0WXE8-F1
#
_entry.id   AF-A0A7W0WXE8-F1
#
_cell.length_a   1.000
_cell.length_b   1.000
_cell.length_c   1.000
_cell.angle_alpha   90.00
_cell.angle_beta   90.00
_cell.angle_gamma   90.00
#
_symmetry.space_group_name_H-M   'P 1'
#
loop_
_entity.id
_entity.type
_entity.pdbx_description
1 polymer ?
#
loop_
_entity_poly.entity_id
_entity_poly.type
_entity_poly.pdbx_seq_one_letter_code
_entity_poly.pdbx_strand_id
1 'polypeptide(L)'
;VETNAKLAPPAFARMLRVYFVSNERYAATLADQPWSAKVLQAQKLATTSPDLQAQVGPQPYMTVFVDDSSPRRGIEELYFAPSADKADVKQPVQVVTYDDEVTIPVDLIVLGLIVVVFVVRRIRRRR
;
A
#
# COMPACT_ATOMS: atom_id res chain seq x y z
N VAL A 1 15.81 48.24 -5.65
CA VAL A 1 15.99 46.99 -6.44
C VAL A 1 15.74 45.84 -5.48
N GLU A 2 14.48 45.40 -5.37
CA GLU A 2 14.11 44.29 -4.50
C GLU A 2 14.53 42.98 -5.17
N THR A 3 15.42 42.25 -4.51
CA THR A 3 15.84 40.90 -4.91
C THR A 3 14.65 39.96 -4.74
N ASN A 4 14.04 39.59 -5.87
CA ASN A 4 13.15 38.44 -6.00
C ASN A 4 13.91 37.16 -5.62
N ALA A 5 13.98 36.87 -4.32
CA ALA A 5 14.38 35.56 -3.82
C ALA A 5 13.29 34.57 -4.24
N LYS A 6 13.46 33.97 -5.42
CA LYS A 6 12.71 32.81 -5.87
C LYS A 6 12.92 31.72 -4.83
N LEU A 7 11.99 31.60 -3.88
CA LEU A 7 11.92 30.52 -2.92
C LEU A 7 12.04 29.22 -3.73
N ALA A 8 13.16 28.51 -3.60
CA ALA A 8 13.28 27.17 -4.13
C ALA A 8 12.11 26.37 -3.53
N PRO A 9 11.33 25.63 -4.34
CA PRO A 9 10.30 24.77 -3.79
C PRO A 9 10.96 23.87 -2.73
N PRO A 10 10.29 23.62 -1.58
CA PRO A 10 10.86 22.76 -0.55
C PRO A 10 11.29 21.46 -1.22
N ALA A 11 12.50 20.99 -0.92
CA ALA A 11 13.05 19.75 -1.45
C ALA A 11 12.22 18.59 -0.91
N PHE A 12 11.06 18.35 -1.51
CA PHE A 12 10.28 17.15 -1.26
C PHE A 12 11.18 15.99 -1.64
N ALA A 13 11.53 15.15 -0.66
CA ALA A 13 12.23 13.90 -0.91
C ALA A 13 11.34 13.04 -1.82
N ARG A 14 11.58 13.10 -3.13
CA ARG A 14 10.76 12.43 -4.14
C ARG A 14 11.17 10.97 -4.23
N MET A 15 10.45 10.11 -3.51
CA MET A 15 10.57 8.66 -3.61
C MET A 15 10.24 8.21 -5.05
N LEU A 16 11.14 7.42 -5.65
CA LEU A 16 10.87 6.69 -6.90
C LEU A 16 10.52 5.25 -6.57
N ARG A 17 9.45 4.74 -7.15
CA ARG A 17 9.07 3.34 -7.06
C ARG A 17 8.95 2.76 -8.46
N VAL A 18 9.68 1.69 -8.72
CA VAL A 18 9.66 0.98 -10.01
C VAL A 18 9.09 -0.41 -9.80
N TYR A 19 8.06 -0.74 -10.57
CA TYR A 19 7.46 -2.06 -10.64
C TYR A 19 8.01 -2.76 -11.87
N PHE A 20 8.84 -3.77 -11.68
CA PHE A 20 9.42 -4.54 -12.77
C PHE A 20 8.77 -5.92 -12.82
N VAL A 21 8.07 -6.22 -13.90
CA VAL A 21 7.42 -7.52 -14.11
C VAL A 21 8.17 -8.27 -15.20
N SER A 22 8.53 -9.52 -14.91
CA SER A 22 9.26 -10.39 -15.82
C SER A 22 8.94 -11.86 -15.54
N ASN A 23 9.70 -12.77 -16.12
CA ASN A 23 9.56 -14.22 -15.91
C ASN A 23 10.24 -14.72 -14.61
N GLU A 24 11.15 -13.95 -14.02
CA GLU A 24 11.90 -14.34 -12.81
C GLU A 24 12.32 -13.11 -11.98
N ARG A 25 13.11 -13.32 -10.92
CA ARG A 25 13.62 -12.19 -10.12
C ARG A 25 14.75 -11.47 -10.86
N TYR A 26 14.62 -10.16 -11.00
CA TYR A 26 15.63 -9.30 -11.60
C TYR A 26 16.28 -8.38 -10.55
N ALA A 27 17.56 -8.08 -10.77
CA ALA A 27 18.31 -7.04 -10.10
C ALA A 27 18.46 -5.84 -11.05
N ALA A 28 18.81 -4.70 -10.48
CA ALA A 28 18.95 -3.46 -11.22
C ALA A 28 20.29 -2.78 -10.92
N THR A 29 20.91 -2.22 -11.96
CA THR A 29 22.14 -1.44 -11.87
C THR A 29 21.91 -0.06 -12.45
N LEU A 30 22.57 0.93 -11.86
CA LEU A 30 22.61 2.29 -12.39
C LEU A 30 23.99 2.49 -12.99
N ALA A 31 24.05 2.69 -14.31
CA ALA A 31 25.24 2.43 -15.11
C ALA A 31 25.79 1.02 -14.81
N ASP A 32 27.01 0.94 -14.27
CA ASP A 32 27.69 -0.33 -13.97
C ASP A 32 27.75 -0.65 -12.46
N GLN A 33 27.03 0.10 -11.64
CA GLN A 33 27.02 -0.09 -10.18
C GLN A 33 25.68 -0.61 -9.69
N PRO A 34 25.64 -1.43 -8.62
CA PRO A 34 24.39 -1.83 -8.00
C PRO A 34 23.53 -0.60 -7.68
N TRP A 35 22.29 -0.59 -8.13
CA TRP A 35 21.39 0.51 -7.84
C TRP A 35 21.10 0.54 -6.34
N SER A 36 21.19 1.71 -5.71
CA SER A 36 20.96 1.90 -4.26
C SER A 36 19.50 1.73 -3.83
N ALA A 37 18.59 1.37 -4.75
CA ALA A 37 17.21 1.11 -4.43
C ALA A 37 17.03 -0.12 -3.54
N LYS A 38 16.11 0.00 -2.59
CA LYS A 38 15.67 -1.11 -1.74
C LYS A 38 14.69 -1.97 -2.53
N VAL A 39 14.83 -3.30 -2.44
CA VAL A 39 13.83 -4.23 -2.95
C VAL A 39 12.75 -4.35 -1.88
N LEU A 40 11.59 -3.76 -2.15
CA LEU A 40 10.46 -3.74 -1.24
C LEU A 40 9.68 -5.06 -1.30
N GLN A 41 9.57 -5.63 -2.50
CA GLN A 41 8.88 -6.87 -2.76
C GLN A 41 9.54 -7.57 -3.95
N ALA A 42 9.64 -8.89 -3.90
CA ALA A 42 10.09 -9.75 -4.98
C ALA A 42 9.34 -11.08 -4.84
N GLN A 43 8.33 -11.32 -5.68
CA GLN A 43 7.58 -12.58 -5.64
C GLN A 43 6.82 -12.82 -6.93
N LYS A 44 6.42 -14.07 -7.15
CA LYS A 44 5.47 -14.43 -8.21
C LYS A 44 4.11 -13.77 -7.97
N LEU A 45 3.48 -13.33 -9.04
CA LEU A 45 2.12 -12.81 -9.00
C LEU A 45 1.13 -13.98 -8.93
N ALA A 46 0.25 -13.96 -7.93
CA ALA A 46 -0.80 -14.98 -7.77
C ALA A 46 -1.89 -14.87 -8.85
N THR A 47 -2.20 -13.63 -9.27
CA THR A 47 -3.20 -13.32 -10.28
C THR A 47 -2.60 -12.35 -11.28
N THR A 48 -2.85 -12.57 -12.57
CA THR A 48 -2.34 -11.73 -13.66
C THR A 48 -3.31 -11.80 -14.84
N SER A 49 -3.33 -10.74 -15.65
CA SER A 49 -4.09 -10.72 -16.91
C SER A 49 -3.47 -11.67 -17.95
N PRO A 50 -4.26 -12.26 -18.86
CA PRO A 50 -3.76 -13.05 -19.99
C PRO A 50 -2.75 -12.31 -20.86
N ASP A 51 -2.95 -11.01 -21.09
CA ASP A 51 -2.05 -10.19 -21.92
C ASP A 51 -0.63 -10.11 -21.35
N LEU A 52 -0.53 -10.00 -20.02
CA LEU A 52 0.75 -9.97 -19.33
C LEU A 52 1.40 -11.36 -19.34
N GLN A 53 0.60 -12.43 -19.18
CA GLN A 53 1.13 -13.80 -19.29
C GLN A 53 1.69 -14.10 -20.69
N ALA A 54 1.08 -13.56 -21.74
CA ALA A 54 1.58 -13.71 -23.10
C ALA A 54 2.95 -13.04 -23.30
N GLN A 55 3.27 -11.98 -22.55
CA GLN A 55 4.54 -11.25 -22.66
C GLN A 55 5.65 -11.82 -21.78
N VAL A 56 5.34 -12.22 -20.54
CA VAL A 56 6.36 -12.61 -19.54
C VAL A 56 6.25 -14.07 -19.09
N GLY A 57 5.29 -14.83 -19.62
CA GLY A 57 5.07 -16.23 -19.31
C GLY A 57 3.96 -16.49 -18.26
N PRO A 58 3.63 -17.77 -18.01
CA PRO A 58 2.46 -18.17 -17.23
C PRO A 58 2.55 -17.83 -15.74
N GLN A 59 3.76 -17.65 -15.22
CA GLN A 59 4.00 -17.28 -13.82
C GLN A 59 4.86 -16.00 -13.75
N PRO A 60 4.26 -14.83 -13.96
CA PRO A 60 4.98 -13.56 -13.85
C PRO A 60 5.57 -13.37 -12.46
N TYR A 61 6.77 -12.80 -12.43
CA TYR A 61 7.49 -12.42 -11.23
C TYR A 61 7.58 -10.90 -11.17
N MET A 62 7.22 -10.31 -10.02
CA MET A 62 7.26 -8.86 -9.82
C MET A 62 8.33 -8.51 -8.79
N THR A 63 9.21 -7.59 -9.17
CA THR A 63 10.20 -6.98 -8.28
C THR A 63 9.89 -5.48 -8.15
N VAL A 64 9.78 -5.00 -6.92
CA VAL A 64 9.46 -3.61 -6.59
C VAL A 64 10.68 -2.94 -6.00
N PHE A 65 11.22 -1.96 -6.72
CA PHE A 65 12.38 -1.16 -6.29
C PHE A 65 11.91 0.17 -5.73
N VAL A 66 12.49 0.61 -4.62
CA VAL A 66 12.22 1.91 -4.00
C VAL A 66 13.52 2.66 -3.79
N ASP A 67 13.61 3.86 -4.37
CA ASP A 67 14.75 4.75 -4.26
C ASP A 67 14.33 6.10 -3.64
N ASP A 68 14.82 6.33 -2.42
CA ASP A 68 14.62 7.55 -1.61
C ASP A 68 15.78 8.56 -1.74
N SER A 69 16.77 8.29 -2.60
CA SER A 69 17.96 9.13 -2.77
C SER A 69 17.61 10.57 -3.19
N SER A 70 18.17 11.53 -2.47
CA SER A 70 18.05 12.97 -2.77
C SER A 70 19.37 13.69 -2.39
N PRO A 71 20.13 14.23 -3.37
CA PRO A 71 19.87 14.23 -4.80
C PRO A 71 20.02 12.84 -5.43
N ARG A 72 19.11 12.48 -6.35
CA ARG A 72 19.23 11.25 -7.14
C ARG A 72 20.30 11.44 -8.22
N ARG A 73 21.14 10.44 -8.44
CA ARG A 73 22.04 10.38 -9.61
C ARG A 73 21.15 10.24 -10.86
N GLY A 74 20.95 11.35 -11.59
CA GLY A 74 19.87 11.50 -12.56
C GLY A 74 20.27 11.48 -14.04
N ILE A 75 21.52 11.13 -14.35
CA ILE A 75 22.06 11.14 -15.73
C ILE A 75 22.48 9.75 -16.23
N GLU A 76 22.40 8.74 -15.36
CA GLU A 76 22.86 7.38 -15.65
C GLU A 76 21.69 6.49 -16.07
N GLU A 77 21.97 5.55 -16.97
CA GLU A 77 20.98 4.58 -17.45
C GLU A 77 20.70 3.52 -16.39
N LEU A 78 19.45 3.04 -16.36
CA LEU A 78 19.00 1.97 -15.45
C LEU A 78 18.90 0.67 -16.24
N TYR A 79 19.68 -0.34 -15.85
CA TYR A 79 19.67 -1.65 -16.48
C TYR A 79 19.07 -2.70 -15.55
N PHE A 80 18.42 -3.69 -16.14
CA PHE A 80 17.82 -4.82 -15.43
C PHE A 80 18.41 -6.12 -15.97
N ALA A 81 18.82 -7.00 -15.06
CA ALA A 81 19.32 -8.32 -15.38
C ALA A 81 18.79 -9.37 -14.39
N PRO A 82 18.73 -10.66 -14.75
CA PRO A 82 18.36 -11.71 -13.81
C PRO A 82 19.20 -11.65 -12.53
N SER A 83 18.54 -11.63 -11.38
CA SER A 83 19.21 -11.54 -10.09
C SER A 83 19.93 -12.84 -9.76
N ALA A 84 21.13 -12.77 -9.19
CA ALA A 84 21.80 -13.95 -8.63
C ALA A 84 21.04 -14.50 -7.40
N ASP A 85 20.43 -13.61 -6.62
CA ASP A 85 19.52 -13.96 -5.53
C ASP A 85 18.10 -14.19 -6.06
N LYS A 86 17.58 -15.40 -5.85
CA LYS A 86 16.25 -15.82 -6.30
C LYS A 86 15.23 -15.91 -5.15
N ALA A 87 15.60 -15.49 -3.94
CA ALA A 87 14.71 -15.55 -2.79
C ALA A 87 13.49 -14.64 -2.97
N ASP A 88 12.36 -15.00 -2.38
CA ASP A 88 11.21 -14.10 -2.35
C ASP A 88 11.38 -13.06 -1.24
N VAL A 89 11.01 -11.81 -1.54
CA VAL A 89 10.94 -10.70 -0.58
C VAL A 89 9.49 -10.31 -0.42
N LYS A 90 8.96 -10.48 0.79
CA LYS A 90 7.56 -10.13 1.11
C LYS A 90 7.52 -8.91 2.00
N GLN A 91 6.66 -7.96 1.67
CA GLN A 91 6.35 -6.89 2.60
C GLN A 91 5.57 -7.45 3.80
N PRO A 92 5.86 -6.97 5.02
CA PRO A 92 5.00 -7.26 6.16
C PRO A 92 3.58 -6.74 5.88
N VAL A 93 2.58 -7.54 6.22
CA VAL A 93 1.17 -7.19 6.04
C VAL A 93 0.86 -5.95 6.87
N GLN A 94 0.38 -4.90 6.23
CA GLN A 94 -0.17 -3.75 6.93
C GLN A 94 -1.59 -4.10 7.39
N VAL A 95 -1.75 -4.31 8.69
CA VAL A 95 -3.08 -4.48 9.30
C VAL A 95 -3.64 -3.09 9.55
N VAL A 96 -4.57 -2.67 8.70
CA VAL A 96 -5.37 -1.47 8.95
C VAL A 96 -6.53 -1.90 9.84
N THR A 97 -6.45 -1.57 11.13
CA THR A 97 -7.56 -1.75 12.06
C THR A 97 -8.54 -0.60 11.87
N TYR A 98 -9.77 -0.92 11.52
CA TYR A 98 -10.88 0.02 11.55
C TYR A 98 -11.57 -0.17 12.90
N ASP A 99 -11.46 0.83 13.77
CA ASP A 99 -12.25 0.90 14.98
C ASP A 99 -13.65 1.39 14.59
N ASP A 100 -14.53 0.46 14.19
CA ASP A 100 -15.93 0.77 13.95
C ASP A 100 -16.62 1.05 15.30
N GLU A 101 -16.62 2.31 15.72
CA GLU A 101 -17.32 2.76 16.92
C GLU A 101 -18.83 2.83 16.63
N VAL A 102 -19.54 1.73 16.88
CA VAL A 102 -21.00 1.70 16.81
C VAL A 102 -21.57 2.36 18.06
N THR A 103 -22.04 3.61 17.92
CA THR A 103 -22.76 4.30 19.00
C THR A 103 -24.12 3.66 19.21
N ILE A 104 -24.28 2.91 20.30
CA ILE A 104 -25.58 2.33 20.71
C ILE A 104 -26.39 3.41 21.43
N PRO A 105 -27.55 3.86 20.92
CA PRO A 105 -28.37 4.85 21.59
C PRO A 105 -29.11 4.22 22.78
N VAL A 106 -28.45 4.19 23.94
CA VAL A 106 -28.97 3.60 25.19
C VAL A 106 -30.33 4.21 25.58
N ASP A 107 -30.54 5.48 25.27
CA ASP A 107 -31.79 6.20 25.54
C ASP A 107 -33.00 5.55 24.87
N LEU A 108 -32.85 5.04 23.64
CA LEU A 108 -33.94 4.36 22.92
C LEU A 108 -34.30 3.01 23.56
N ILE A 109 -33.29 2.30 24.09
CA ILE A 109 -33.48 1.02 24.79
C ILE A 109 -34.23 1.26 26.10
N VAL A 110 -33.80 2.25 26.87
CA VAL A 110 -34.44 2.62 28.15
C VAL A 110 -35.88 3.08 27.93
N LEU A 111 -36.12 3.94 26.93
CA LEU A 111 -37.45 4.42 26.61
C LEU A 111 -38.37 3.28 26.16
N GLY A 112 -37.88 2.34 25.36
CA GLY A 112 -38.59 1.13 24.99
C GLY A 112 -38.99 0.28 26.20
N LEU A 113 -38.08 0.05 27.15
CA LEU A 113 -38.36 -0.70 28.37
C LEU A 113 -39.42 -0.02 29.25
N ILE A 114 -39.35 1.30 29.41
CA ILE A 114 -40.35 2.07 30.17
C ILE A 114 -41.74 1.92 29.55
N VAL A 115 -41.85 2.04 28.22
CA VAL A 115 -43.11 1.86 27.49
C VAL A 115 -43.68 0.45 27.72
N VAL A 116 -42.85 -0.59 27.60
CA VAL A 116 -43.27 -1.98 27.83
C VAL A 116 -43.79 -2.17 29.25
N VAL A 117 -43.06 -1.70 30.27
CA VAL A 117 -43.47 -1.80 31.67
C VAL A 117 -44.79 -1.06 31.91
N PHE A 118 -44.95 0.12 31.33
CA PHE A 118 -46.16 0.93 31.47
C PHE A 118 -47.38 0.25 30.83
N VAL A 119 -47.22 -0.28 29.61
CA VAL A 119 -48.27 -1.03 28.89
C VAL A 119 -48.66 -2.28 29.68
N VAL A 120 -47.69 -3.07 30.15
CA VAL A 120 -47.95 -4.29 30.94
C VAL A 120 -48.68 -3.95 32.25
N ARG A 121 -48.26 -2.91 32.97
CA ARG A 121 -48.95 -2.46 34.20
C ARG A 121 -50.38 -2.00 33.91
N ARG A 122 -50.60 -1.29 32.80
CA ARG A 122 -51.93 -0.81 32.41
C ARG A 122 -52.87 -1.96 32.04
N ILE A 123 -52.37 -2.98 31.33
CA ILE A 123 -53.13 -4.17 30.98
C ILE A 123 -53.46 -4.98 32.25
N ARG A 124 -52.48 -5.19 33.15
CA ARG A 124 -52.69 -5.93 34.40
C ARG A 124 -53.62 -5.24 35.40
N ARG A 125 -53.74 -3.90 35.37
CA ARG A 125 -54.70 -3.16 36.22
C ARG A 125 -56.12 -3.12 35.67
N ARG A 126 -56.33 -3.48 34.40
CA ARG A 126 -57.64 -3.47 33.73
C ARG A 126 -58.32 -4.84 33.69
N ARG A 127 -57.59 -5.90 34.00
CA ARG A 127 -58.13 -7.22 34.34
C ARG A 127 -58.31 -7.29 35.84
#